data_AF-A0A7M3Y0L1-F1
#
_entry.id   AF-A0A7M3Y0L1-F1
#
_cell.length_a   1.000
_cell.length_b   1.000
_cell.length_c   1.000
_cell.angle_alpha   90.00
_cell.angle_beta   90.00
_cell.angle_gamma   90.00
#
_symmetry.space_group_name_H-M   'P 1'
#
loop_
_entity.id
_entity.type
_entity.pdbx_description
1 polymer ?
#
loop_
_entity_poly.entity_id
_entity_poly.type
_entity_poly.pdbx_seq_one_letter_code
_entity_poly.pdbx_strand_id
1 'polypeptide(L)'
;MRRAVTAVALVLTMLMAGCLGIGEDLAEAGPVSEPETTTVETGSWALMLTDSVRNPVAGDLLIFTVNGVADEHLDLLSIGQVTAAYNGGVPETVLDVAASTNGEVVVAFIAEQTGVVTITVELFPSDGVTFNDGTVSLSTDVTVGQAGLRLVVPTAVNADEGLVAFTGRVAPLRERPPSDLDGLTCTATLDLGSNEGPMALALDDNLGFEVMLTEDGLPPLVTITTSCIGPVDTASDTRSVRLILSEKVLDADGDGVQDELDRCPNGIGEAQGWQSRSSTDHDGDGCRDRDEDEDDDDDGRLDVDDLCLSETGWTSTENEDHDTDGCRDDSEDQDDDNDGRPDVEDACPRGTMGWTSLRAVDWDLDGCLDSGEDLDDDDDAVLDNDDACPKGESAWIQDNTTDWDFDGCLDRTEDEDDDNDGINDADLNGTMLDMCPQTSLGAVVDEFGCAADQRDSDEDGVNDASDLCSSTPLGESVDAEGCHDMDDDGVHMQNDVCPNSPARWS
;
A
#
# COMPACT_ATOMS: atom_id res chain seq x y z
N MET A 1 20.63 29.38 32.31
CA MET A 1 21.18 30.68 31.86
C MET A 1 21.45 30.54 30.37
N ARG A 2 20.62 31.17 29.53
CA ARG A 2 21.00 32.34 28.70
C ARG A 2 22.14 32.00 27.73
N ARG A 3 21.79 31.80 26.45
CA ARG A 3 21.72 32.83 25.39
C ARG A 3 23.11 33.27 24.91
N ALA A 4 23.35 32.92 23.64
CA ALA A 4 23.50 33.87 22.54
C ALA A 4 24.90 34.39 22.14
N VAL A 5 24.95 34.64 20.82
CA VAL A 5 25.71 35.67 20.09
C VAL A 5 27.08 35.27 19.54
N THR A 6 27.12 35.13 18.21
CA THR A 6 27.93 35.95 17.27
C THR A 6 27.35 35.69 15.88
N ALA A 7 26.53 36.54 15.26
CA ALA A 7 26.78 37.90 14.73
C ALA A 7 27.96 37.95 13.76
N VAL A 8 27.72 38.37 12.50
CA VAL A 8 28.40 39.48 11.79
C VAL A 8 28.19 39.38 10.26
N ALA A 9 27.56 40.43 9.72
CA ALA A 9 27.75 41.07 8.41
C ALA A 9 27.59 40.28 7.10
N LEU A 10 26.48 40.54 6.37
CA LEU A 10 26.49 40.87 4.93
C LEU A 10 25.11 41.27 4.36
N VAL A 11 24.38 42.19 5.01
CA VAL A 11 23.15 42.79 4.40
C VAL A 11 23.23 44.32 4.39
N LEU A 12 24.42 44.88 4.63
CA LEU A 12 24.66 46.33 4.71
C LEU A 12 25.53 46.87 3.56
N THR A 13 25.28 46.46 2.30
CA THR A 13 26.02 47.04 1.15
C THR A 13 25.25 47.17 -0.17
N MET A 14 23.92 46.98 -0.23
CA MET A 14 23.23 47.07 -1.54
C MET A 14 21.98 47.95 -1.64
N LEU A 15 21.73 48.91 -0.75
CA LEU A 15 20.66 49.91 -0.99
C LEU A 15 21.06 51.35 -0.57
N MET A 16 22.29 51.76 -0.89
CA MET A 16 22.71 53.16 -0.94
C MET A 16 23.08 53.54 -2.39
N ALA A 17 22.08 53.60 -3.26
CA ALA A 17 22.12 54.36 -4.52
C ALA A 17 20.68 54.61 -4.96
N GLY A 18 20.05 55.61 -4.35
CA GLY A 18 18.69 56.01 -4.69
C GLY A 18 18.58 56.51 -6.12
N CYS A 19 17.46 56.19 -6.77
CA CYS A 19 16.94 56.94 -7.91
C CYS A 19 15.40 56.98 -7.84
N LEU A 20 14.92 58.08 -7.27
CA LEU A 20 13.76 58.89 -7.69
C LEU A 20 12.44 58.21 -8.07
N GLY A 21 11.42 58.41 -7.22
CA GLY A 21 10.01 58.26 -7.56
C GLY A 21 9.10 58.84 -6.46
N ILE A 22 8.83 60.14 -6.56
CA ILE A 22 8.00 61.03 -5.72
C ILE A 22 6.51 60.64 -5.57
N GLY A 23 5.90 61.03 -4.44
CA GLY A 23 4.45 61.15 -4.23
C GLY A 23 3.98 60.52 -2.91
N GLU A 24 4.04 61.23 -1.78
CA GLU A 24 2.86 61.85 -1.13
C GLU A 24 1.71 60.87 -0.84
N ASP A 25 1.63 60.32 0.38
CA ASP A 25 0.67 60.75 1.41
C ASP A 25 0.75 59.86 2.65
N LEU A 26 0.87 60.49 3.82
CA LEU A 26 0.74 59.83 5.12
C LEU A 26 -0.75 59.55 5.38
N ALA A 27 -1.19 58.34 5.07
CA ALA A 27 -2.49 57.83 5.51
C ALA A 27 -2.33 57.10 6.86
N GLU A 28 -3.02 57.59 7.89
CA GLU A 28 -3.23 56.90 9.15
C GLU A 28 -3.83 55.50 8.91
N ALA A 29 -3.26 54.49 9.57
CA ALA A 29 -3.82 53.15 9.59
C ALA A 29 -5.23 53.19 10.22
N GLY A 30 -6.25 52.78 9.45
CA GLY A 30 -7.60 52.57 9.95
C GLY A 30 -7.64 51.43 10.99
N PRO A 31 -8.68 51.39 11.85
CA PRO A 31 -8.80 50.38 12.89
C PRO A 31 -8.96 48.98 12.26
N VAL A 32 -8.20 48.01 12.79
CA VAL A 32 -8.38 46.58 12.54
C VAL A 32 -9.79 46.20 13.02
N SER A 33 -10.66 45.75 12.11
CA SER A 33 -11.96 45.20 12.45
C SER A 33 -11.78 43.88 13.21
N GLU A 34 -12.48 43.73 14.34
CA GLU A 34 -12.61 42.46 15.07
C GLU A 34 -13.18 41.36 14.14
N PRO A 35 -12.80 40.08 14.32
CA PRO A 35 -13.31 39.00 13.48
C PRO A 35 -14.84 38.89 13.61
N GLU A 36 -15.54 38.83 12.48
CA GLU A 36 -16.98 38.58 12.47
C GLU A 36 -17.25 37.19 13.09
N THR A 37 -18.13 37.15 14.10
CA THR A 37 -18.54 35.91 14.76
C THR A 37 -19.77 35.36 14.08
N THR A 38 -19.67 34.16 13.52
CA THR A 38 -20.81 33.48 12.88
C THR A 38 -21.76 32.95 13.96
N THR A 39 -23.04 33.30 13.88
CA THR A 39 -24.09 32.83 14.79
C THR A 39 -24.97 31.79 14.09
N VAL A 40 -25.16 30.63 14.71
CA VAL A 40 -25.98 29.52 14.16
C VAL A 40 -27.23 29.32 15.02
N GLU A 41 -28.41 29.22 14.39
CA GLU A 41 -29.68 28.89 15.05
C GLU A 41 -29.85 27.38 15.22
N THR A 42 -30.02 26.90 16.46
CA THR A 42 -30.03 25.45 16.78
C THR A 42 -31.39 24.91 17.27
N GLY A 43 -32.39 25.77 17.47
CA GLY A 43 -33.68 25.40 18.05
C GLY A 43 -34.55 24.43 17.24
N SER A 44 -34.19 24.12 15.99
CA SER A 44 -34.86 23.13 15.13
C SER A 44 -34.19 21.76 15.13
N TRP A 45 -33.07 21.60 15.82
CA TRP A 45 -32.29 20.37 15.78
C TRP A 45 -32.93 19.27 16.62
N ALA A 46 -33.05 18.08 16.06
CA ALA A 46 -33.65 16.93 16.74
C ALA A 46 -32.88 15.64 16.42
N LEU A 47 -32.58 14.86 17.45
CA LEU A 47 -31.95 13.55 17.32
C LEU A 47 -33.01 12.51 16.96
N MET A 48 -32.81 11.80 15.85
CA MET A 48 -33.75 10.81 15.31
C MET A 48 -33.03 9.48 15.10
N LEU A 49 -33.67 8.38 15.48
CA LEU A 49 -33.18 7.04 15.13
C LEU A 49 -33.43 6.81 13.63
N THR A 50 -32.36 6.57 12.88
CA THR A 50 -32.40 6.36 11.42
C THR A 50 -32.38 4.88 11.08
N ASP A 51 -31.54 4.11 11.77
CA ASP A 51 -31.41 2.67 11.53
C ASP A 51 -31.04 1.93 12.83
N SER A 52 -31.36 0.65 12.87
CA SER A 52 -31.00 -0.24 13.97
C SER A 52 -30.60 -1.61 13.43
N VAL A 53 -29.35 -2.01 13.66
CA VAL A 53 -28.85 -3.32 13.25
C VAL A 53 -28.73 -4.20 14.48
N ARG A 54 -29.50 -5.29 14.49
CA ARG A 54 -29.48 -6.27 15.57
C ARG A 54 -28.15 -7.04 15.54
N ASN A 55 -27.34 -6.93 16.58
CA ASN A 55 -26.14 -7.75 16.74
C ASN A 55 -26.28 -8.65 17.98
N PRO A 56 -26.38 -9.98 17.78
CA PRO A 56 -26.60 -10.92 18.87
C PRO A 56 -25.43 -11.03 19.85
N VAL A 57 -24.24 -10.53 19.50
CA VAL A 57 -23.04 -10.65 20.35
C VAL A 57 -22.76 -9.32 21.05
N ALA A 58 -22.71 -8.21 20.31
CA ALA A 58 -22.30 -6.92 20.86
C ALA A 58 -23.45 -6.10 21.47
N GLY A 59 -24.71 -6.37 21.09
CA GLY A 59 -25.86 -5.49 21.37
C GLY A 59 -26.33 -4.76 20.12
N ASP A 60 -27.53 -4.19 20.16
CA ASP A 60 -28.12 -3.58 18.96
C ASP A 60 -27.37 -2.28 18.62
N LEU A 61 -26.81 -2.20 17.40
CA LEU A 61 -26.21 -0.98 16.88
C LEU A 61 -27.34 -0.02 16.53
N LEU A 62 -27.39 1.11 17.23
CA LEU A 62 -28.37 2.16 17.02
C LEU A 62 -27.68 3.32 16.29
N ILE A 63 -28.23 3.72 15.14
CA ILE A 63 -27.70 4.79 14.30
C ILE A 63 -28.68 5.97 14.34
N PHE A 64 -28.20 7.11 14.82
CA PHE A 64 -28.98 8.33 14.93
C PHE A 64 -28.47 9.41 13.98
N THR A 65 -29.38 10.25 13.52
CA THR A 65 -29.09 11.48 12.76
C THR A 65 -29.63 12.70 13.48
N VAL A 66 -28.92 13.82 13.40
CA VAL A 66 -29.44 15.12 13.86
C VAL A 66 -30.10 15.83 12.69
N ASN A 67 -31.42 15.79 12.67
CA ASN A 67 -32.20 16.51 11.68
C ASN A 67 -32.19 18.01 11.98
N GLY A 68 -32.14 18.84 10.92
CA GLY A 68 -32.29 20.29 11.01
C GLY A 68 -30.99 21.08 11.02
N VAL A 69 -29.83 20.42 10.92
CA VAL A 69 -28.53 21.07 10.65
C VAL A 69 -28.44 21.35 9.14
N ALA A 70 -28.16 22.60 8.76
CA ALA A 70 -27.92 22.95 7.36
C ALA A 70 -26.51 22.50 6.94
N ASP A 71 -26.34 22.08 5.68
CA ASP A 71 -25.07 21.57 5.15
C ASP A 71 -23.88 22.52 5.39
N GLU A 72 -24.13 23.83 5.31
CA GLU A 72 -23.14 24.90 5.55
C GLU A 72 -22.68 25.05 7.02
N HIS A 73 -23.38 24.41 7.96
CA HIS A 73 -23.06 24.46 9.39
C HIS A 73 -22.40 23.16 9.91
N LEU A 74 -22.23 22.14 9.07
CA LEU A 74 -21.68 20.85 9.47
C LEU A 74 -20.19 20.92 9.88
N ASP A 75 -19.41 21.78 9.23
CA ASP A 75 -17.99 22.01 9.57
C ASP A 75 -17.80 22.94 10.78
N LEU A 76 -18.88 23.55 11.26
CA LEU A 76 -18.88 24.56 12.31
C LEU A 76 -19.24 24.01 13.70
N LEU A 77 -19.44 22.70 13.81
CA LEU A 77 -19.80 22.02 15.05
C LEU A 77 -18.87 20.84 15.33
N SER A 78 -18.75 20.50 16.61
CA SER A 78 -18.07 19.30 17.08
C SER A 78 -18.99 18.50 18.00
N ILE A 79 -18.88 17.17 17.93
CA ILE A 79 -19.69 16.25 18.72
C ILE A 79 -19.00 16.05 20.06
N GLY A 80 -19.77 16.29 21.13
CA GLY A 80 -19.36 16.19 22.51
C GLY A 80 -19.57 14.79 23.08
N GLN A 81 -19.88 14.74 24.38
CA GLN A 81 -20.12 13.49 25.07
C GLN A 81 -21.47 12.89 24.67
N VAL A 82 -21.49 11.57 24.43
CA VAL A 82 -22.71 10.79 24.27
C VAL A 82 -22.97 10.00 25.54
N THR A 83 -24.20 10.06 26.05
CA THR A 83 -24.63 9.33 27.24
C THR A 83 -25.88 8.51 26.97
N ALA A 84 -26.01 7.37 27.64
CA ALA A 84 -27.17 6.48 27.55
C ALA A 84 -27.70 6.16 28.95
N ALA A 85 -29.01 6.23 29.14
CA ALA A 85 -29.70 5.78 30.35
C ALA A 85 -30.61 4.59 30.03
N TYR A 86 -30.40 3.48 30.72
CA TYR A 86 -31.16 2.24 30.51
C TYR A 86 -32.30 2.12 31.51
N ASN A 87 -33.53 1.88 31.02
CA ASN A 87 -34.74 1.64 31.81
C ASN A 87 -35.01 2.70 32.90
N GLY A 88 -34.69 3.97 32.62
CA GLY A 88 -34.83 5.08 33.58
C GLY A 88 -33.74 5.13 34.66
N GLY A 89 -32.63 4.43 34.46
CA GLY A 89 -31.42 4.47 35.29
C GLY A 89 -30.64 5.78 35.16
N VAL A 90 -29.47 5.82 35.80
CA VAL A 90 -28.57 6.98 35.73
C VAL A 90 -27.89 7.00 34.35
N PRO A 91 -27.79 8.16 33.67
CA PRO A 91 -27.07 8.26 32.40
C PRO A 91 -25.58 7.92 32.57
N GLU A 92 -25.07 7.02 31.73
CA GLU A 92 -23.67 6.61 31.68
C GLU A 92 -23.03 7.04 30.36
N THR A 93 -21.73 7.33 30.37
CA THR A 93 -20.98 7.72 29.17
C THR A 93 -20.77 6.52 28.26
N VAL A 94 -21.13 6.67 26.99
CA VAL A 94 -20.91 5.63 25.98
C VAL A 94 -19.48 5.76 25.46
N LEU A 95 -18.69 4.69 25.58
CA LEU A 95 -17.26 4.69 25.26
C LEU A 95 -16.96 4.46 23.78
N ASP A 96 -17.82 3.70 23.09
CA ASP A 96 -17.62 3.33 21.69
C ASP A 96 -18.69 4.03 20.82
N VAL A 97 -18.30 5.18 20.28
CA VAL A 97 -19.18 6.07 19.51
C VAL A 97 -18.51 6.38 18.19
N ALA A 98 -19.13 5.96 17.10
CA ALA A 98 -18.76 6.41 15.76
C ALA A 98 -19.61 7.65 15.42
N ALA A 99 -18.93 8.75 15.08
CA ALA A 99 -19.61 9.99 14.77
C ALA A 99 -19.01 10.65 13.53
N SER A 100 -19.87 11.17 12.67
CA SER A 100 -19.49 11.84 11.42
C SER A 100 -20.32 13.10 11.25
N THR A 101 -19.69 14.15 10.73
CA THR A 101 -20.37 15.38 10.27
C THR A 101 -20.35 15.51 8.74
N ASN A 102 -19.84 14.52 8.02
CA ASN A 102 -19.78 14.53 6.56
C ASN A 102 -21.18 14.34 5.97
N GLY A 103 -21.80 15.43 5.54
CA GLY A 103 -23.13 15.45 4.90
C GLY A 103 -24.31 15.51 5.87
N GLU A 104 -24.25 14.79 6.99
CA GLU A 104 -25.20 14.92 8.10
C GLU A 104 -24.48 14.54 9.41
N VAL A 105 -24.99 15.01 10.56
CA VAL A 105 -24.47 14.58 11.86
C VAL A 105 -25.02 13.20 12.20
N VAL A 106 -24.19 12.19 12.09
CA VAL A 106 -24.51 10.79 12.41
C VAL A 106 -23.82 10.40 13.71
N VAL A 107 -24.55 9.76 14.61
CA VAL A 107 -24.02 9.18 15.86
C VAL A 107 -24.48 7.73 15.94
N ALA A 108 -23.54 6.80 16.00
CA ALA A 108 -23.81 5.38 16.14
C ALA A 108 -23.17 4.83 17.42
N PHE A 109 -23.93 4.03 18.16
CA PHE A 109 -23.42 3.31 19.33
C PHE A 109 -24.14 1.98 19.54
N ILE A 110 -23.54 1.13 20.38
CA ILE A 110 -24.05 -0.21 20.67
C ILE A 110 -24.80 -0.19 22.01
N ALA A 111 -26.07 -0.60 22.01
CA ALA A 111 -26.89 -0.70 23.21
C ALA A 111 -26.59 -2.01 23.98
N GLU A 112 -25.92 -1.90 25.13
CA GLU A 112 -25.46 -3.04 25.93
C GLU A 112 -26.57 -3.73 26.74
N GLN A 113 -27.71 -3.06 26.99
CA GLN A 113 -28.83 -3.61 27.75
C GLN A 113 -30.15 -3.52 26.97
N THR A 114 -31.08 -4.38 27.32
CA THR A 114 -32.41 -4.45 26.70
C THR A 114 -33.41 -3.53 27.40
N GLY A 115 -34.48 -3.16 26.70
CA GLY A 115 -35.53 -2.29 27.23
C GLY A 115 -35.47 -0.86 26.67
N VAL A 116 -35.92 0.12 27.46
CA VAL A 116 -36.00 1.51 27.00
C VAL A 116 -34.65 2.19 27.24
N VAL A 117 -34.02 2.67 26.16
CA VAL A 117 -32.74 3.39 26.19
C VAL A 117 -33.00 4.85 25.84
N THR A 118 -32.66 5.75 26.76
CA THR A 118 -32.65 7.19 26.52
C THR A 118 -31.24 7.62 26.16
N ILE A 119 -30.99 7.97 24.90
CA ILE A 119 -29.70 8.53 24.46
C ILE A 119 -29.73 10.06 24.57
N THR A 120 -28.61 10.65 24.97
CA THR A 120 -28.37 12.10 24.95
C THR A 120 -27.03 12.40 24.29
N VAL A 121 -27.01 13.32 23.30
CA VAL A 121 -25.83 13.77 22.55
C VAL A 121 -25.62 15.27 22.80
N GLU A 122 -24.40 15.65 23.18
CA GLU A 122 -23.99 17.06 23.29
C GLU A 122 -23.29 17.55 22.01
N LEU A 123 -23.60 18.77 21.57
CA LEU A 123 -22.99 19.41 20.41
C LEU A 123 -22.38 20.76 20.81
N PHE A 124 -21.14 21.00 20.38
CA PHE A 124 -20.36 22.20 20.69
C PHE A 124 -20.03 23.00 19.43
N PRO A 125 -19.99 24.35 19.49
CA PRO A 125 -19.52 25.16 18.37
C PRO A 125 -18.00 25.05 18.19
N SER A 126 -17.55 25.08 16.94
CA SER A 126 -16.13 25.18 16.58
C SER A 126 -15.57 26.58 16.85
N ASP A 127 -14.23 26.72 16.85
CA ASP A 127 -13.55 27.98 17.16
C ASP A 127 -14.02 29.14 16.25
N GLY A 128 -14.49 30.22 16.88
CA GLY A 128 -15.01 31.41 16.17
C GLY A 128 -16.51 31.39 15.84
N VAL A 129 -17.22 30.32 16.18
CA VAL A 129 -18.66 30.16 15.98
C VAL A 129 -19.39 30.25 17.32
N THR A 130 -20.61 30.80 17.33
CA THR A 130 -21.47 30.81 18.51
C THR A 130 -22.84 30.24 18.18
N PHE A 131 -23.32 29.28 18.97
CA PHE A 131 -24.71 28.83 18.91
C PHE A 131 -25.58 29.82 19.68
N ASN A 132 -26.74 30.17 19.11
CA ASN A 132 -27.71 31.09 19.72
C ASN A 132 -28.15 30.64 21.13
N ASP A 133 -28.28 29.33 21.35
CA ASP A 133 -28.74 28.72 22.60
C ASP A 133 -27.59 28.16 23.47
N GLY A 134 -26.33 28.42 23.09
CA GLY A 134 -25.14 27.83 23.73
C GLY A 134 -24.95 26.35 23.35
N THR A 135 -24.34 25.56 24.23
CA THR A 135 -24.17 24.11 24.01
C THR A 135 -25.53 23.43 23.88
N VAL A 136 -25.71 22.64 22.81
CA VAL A 136 -26.96 21.95 22.50
C VAL A 136 -26.89 20.53 23.03
N SER A 137 -27.95 20.09 23.72
CA SER A 137 -28.09 18.70 24.21
C SER A 137 -29.38 18.12 23.67
N LEU A 138 -29.27 17.08 22.84
CA LEU A 138 -30.39 16.42 22.18
C LEU A 138 -30.60 15.03 22.75
N SER A 139 -31.84 14.66 23.08
CA SER A 139 -32.16 13.35 23.66
C SER A 139 -33.36 12.68 22.99
N THR A 140 -33.33 11.36 22.86
CA THR A 140 -34.47 10.55 22.39
C THR A 140 -34.54 9.20 23.08
N ASP A 141 -35.75 8.64 23.18
CA ASP A 141 -36.01 7.30 23.72
C ASP A 141 -36.14 6.27 22.59
N VAL A 142 -35.48 5.13 22.73
CA VAL A 142 -35.55 3.98 21.81
C VAL A 142 -35.87 2.72 22.61
N THR A 143 -36.69 1.84 22.06
CA THR A 143 -36.96 0.53 22.67
C THR A 143 -36.09 -0.52 22.00
N VAL A 144 -35.18 -1.12 22.75
CA VAL A 144 -34.34 -2.24 22.33
C VAL A 144 -35.03 -3.53 22.76
N GLY A 145 -35.34 -4.40 21.79
CA GLY A 145 -35.97 -5.69 22.05
C GLY A 145 -35.08 -6.61 22.91
N GLN A 146 -35.64 -7.69 23.46
CA GLN A 146 -34.84 -8.61 24.26
C GLN A 146 -33.66 -9.19 23.46
N ALA A 147 -32.53 -9.32 24.14
CA ALA A 147 -31.38 -10.06 23.64
C ALA A 147 -31.85 -11.48 23.36
N GLY A 148 -31.40 -12.06 22.25
CA GLY A 148 -31.63 -13.47 22.04
C GLY A 148 -31.15 -14.26 23.26
N LEU A 149 -31.83 -15.35 23.55
CA LEU A 149 -31.39 -16.28 24.57
C LEU A 149 -30.56 -17.36 23.89
N ARG A 150 -29.68 -18.00 24.65
CA ARG A 150 -28.88 -19.13 24.20
C ARG A 150 -29.24 -20.35 25.02
N LEU A 151 -29.72 -21.37 24.34
CA LEU A 151 -29.83 -22.69 24.90
C LEU A 151 -28.44 -23.35 24.90
N VAL A 152 -27.84 -23.45 26.07
CA VAL A 152 -26.57 -24.14 26.26
C VAL A 152 -26.89 -25.61 26.51
N VAL A 153 -26.91 -26.35 25.43
CA VAL A 153 -26.97 -27.81 25.41
C VAL A 153 -25.70 -28.33 24.75
N PRO A 154 -25.23 -29.54 25.11
CA PRO A 154 -24.16 -30.17 24.38
C PRO A 154 -24.56 -30.30 22.89
N THR A 155 -23.63 -30.00 21.99
CA THR A 155 -23.83 -30.18 20.55
C THR A 155 -24.04 -31.65 20.20
N ALA A 156 -23.40 -32.52 20.98
CA ALA A 156 -23.62 -33.93 20.93
C ALA A 156 -23.55 -34.60 22.31
N VAL A 157 -24.33 -35.65 22.49
CA VAL A 157 -24.33 -36.49 23.69
C VAL A 157 -23.98 -37.90 23.27
N ASN A 158 -23.00 -38.51 23.95
CA ASN A 158 -22.66 -39.91 23.77
C ASN A 158 -23.75 -40.77 24.39
N ALA A 159 -24.36 -41.64 23.59
CA ALA A 159 -25.25 -42.67 24.07
C ALA A 159 -24.42 -43.95 24.36
N ASP A 160 -23.96 -44.08 25.61
CA ASP A 160 -23.40 -45.34 26.11
C ASP A 160 -24.54 -46.24 26.61
N GLU A 161 -24.37 -47.57 26.50
CA GLU A 161 -25.43 -48.57 26.72
C GLU A 161 -26.32 -48.26 27.95
N GLY A 162 -27.59 -47.91 27.70
CA GLY A 162 -28.65 -47.88 28.70
C GLY A 162 -29.42 -46.56 28.85
N LEU A 163 -28.78 -45.52 29.41
CA LEU A 163 -29.44 -44.26 29.76
C LEU A 163 -28.67 -43.06 29.23
N VAL A 164 -29.36 -42.22 28.45
CA VAL A 164 -28.82 -40.98 27.89
C VAL A 164 -29.25 -39.80 28.77
N ALA A 165 -28.26 -39.05 29.28
CA ALA A 165 -28.48 -37.85 30.08
C ALA A 165 -28.44 -36.61 29.19
N PHE A 166 -29.56 -35.91 29.05
CA PHE A 166 -29.60 -34.58 28.45
C PHE A 166 -29.53 -33.55 29.56
N THR A 167 -28.40 -32.85 29.63
CA THR A 167 -28.22 -31.70 30.51
C THR A 167 -28.13 -30.45 29.67
N GLY A 168 -28.70 -29.36 30.17
CA GLY A 168 -28.60 -28.07 29.51
C GLY A 168 -28.98 -26.94 30.43
N ARG A 169 -28.81 -25.71 29.95
CA ARG A 169 -29.28 -24.52 30.64
C ARG A 169 -29.67 -23.43 29.66
N VAL A 170 -30.60 -22.59 30.07
CA VAL A 170 -30.88 -21.34 29.37
C VAL A 170 -29.90 -20.29 29.89
N ALA A 171 -29.17 -19.65 28.99
CA ALA A 171 -28.19 -18.63 29.30
C ALA A 171 -28.43 -17.40 28.40
N PRO A 172 -27.94 -16.21 28.77
CA PRO A 172 -27.88 -15.11 27.83
C PRO A 172 -26.94 -15.47 26.66
N LEU A 173 -27.03 -14.69 25.57
CA LEU A 173 -26.07 -14.79 24.47
C LEU A 173 -24.63 -14.62 24.96
N ARG A 174 -23.68 -15.21 24.22
CA ARG A 174 -22.25 -15.17 24.57
C ARG A 174 -21.83 -13.69 24.70
N GLU A 175 -21.04 -13.39 25.74
CA GLU A 175 -20.55 -12.03 26.05
C GLU A 175 -21.57 -11.04 26.63
N ARG A 176 -22.83 -11.44 26.83
CA ARG A 176 -23.83 -10.63 27.56
C ARG A 176 -23.88 -10.95 29.06
N PRO A 177 -24.19 -9.95 29.92
CA PRO A 177 -24.24 -10.14 31.36
C PRO A 177 -25.42 -11.03 31.79
N PRO A 178 -25.28 -11.83 32.87
CA PRO A 178 -26.35 -12.69 33.40
C PRO A 178 -27.64 -11.93 33.77
N SER A 179 -27.55 -10.64 34.08
CA SER A 179 -28.68 -9.78 34.44
C SER A 179 -29.71 -9.63 33.33
N ASP A 180 -29.37 -9.94 32.07
CA ASP A 180 -30.31 -9.90 30.94
C ASP A 180 -31.44 -10.93 31.05
N LEU A 181 -31.27 -11.97 31.89
CA LEU A 181 -32.29 -12.96 32.17
C LEU A 181 -33.08 -12.70 33.47
N ASP A 182 -32.70 -11.68 34.23
CA ASP A 182 -33.33 -11.40 35.52
C ASP A 182 -34.80 -10.96 35.33
N GLY A 183 -35.71 -11.66 36.00
CA GLY A 183 -37.14 -11.37 35.94
C GLY A 183 -37.88 -11.96 34.73
N LEU A 184 -37.23 -12.77 33.90
CA LEU A 184 -37.86 -13.48 32.78
C LEU A 184 -38.49 -14.81 33.22
N THR A 185 -39.58 -15.21 32.55
CA THR A 185 -40.19 -16.53 32.74
C THR A 185 -39.83 -17.44 31.58
N CYS A 186 -38.95 -18.41 31.82
CA CYS A 186 -38.43 -19.33 30.82
C CYS A 186 -39.10 -20.71 30.89
N THR A 187 -39.28 -21.35 29.73
CA THR A 187 -39.79 -22.72 29.58
C THR A 187 -38.92 -23.47 28.57
N ALA A 188 -38.72 -24.77 28.76
CA ALA A 188 -37.96 -25.61 27.83
C ALA A 188 -38.74 -26.88 27.48
N THR A 189 -38.60 -27.35 26.24
CA THR A 189 -39.26 -28.54 25.71
C THR A 189 -38.29 -29.37 24.87
N LEU A 190 -38.43 -30.69 24.93
CA LEU A 190 -37.67 -31.69 24.18
C LEU A 190 -38.59 -32.36 23.16
N ASP A 191 -38.26 -32.25 21.88
CA ASP A 191 -38.94 -32.91 20.77
C ASP A 191 -38.10 -34.10 20.26
N LEU A 192 -38.70 -35.29 20.35
CA LEU A 192 -38.12 -36.56 19.90
C LEU A 192 -38.54 -36.91 18.46
N GLY A 193 -39.18 -36.01 17.72
CA GLY A 193 -39.62 -36.24 16.33
C GLY A 193 -40.66 -37.35 16.18
N SER A 194 -41.28 -37.76 17.30
CA SER A 194 -42.31 -38.81 17.35
C SER A 194 -43.71 -38.21 17.19
N ASN A 195 -44.72 -39.03 16.90
CA ASN A 195 -46.11 -38.55 16.84
C ASN A 195 -46.67 -38.08 18.21
N GLU A 196 -45.93 -38.29 19.29
CA GLU A 196 -46.19 -37.75 20.62
C GLU A 196 -45.48 -36.38 20.67
N GLY A 197 -46.23 -35.28 20.85
CA GLY A 197 -45.69 -33.92 20.79
C GLY A 197 -44.59 -33.62 21.83
N PRO A 198 -44.01 -32.40 21.80
CA PRO A 198 -42.83 -32.06 22.59
C PRO A 198 -43.05 -32.22 24.10
N MET A 199 -42.08 -32.84 24.77
CA MET A 199 -42.06 -33.08 26.21
C MET A 199 -41.60 -31.82 26.95
N ALA A 200 -42.27 -31.41 28.03
CA ALA A 200 -41.84 -30.28 28.85
C ALA A 200 -40.67 -30.65 29.78
N LEU A 201 -39.64 -29.79 29.83
CA LEU A 201 -38.48 -29.89 30.71
C LEU A 201 -38.63 -28.96 31.91
N ALA A 202 -38.28 -29.46 33.11
CA ALA A 202 -38.30 -28.66 34.33
C ALA A 202 -36.98 -27.88 34.47
N LEU A 203 -37.08 -26.56 34.58
CA LEU A 203 -35.94 -25.66 34.82
C LEU A 203 -35.74 -25.44 36.33
N ASP A 204 -34.48 -25.46 36.78
CA ASP A 204 -34.09 -25.13 38.16
C ASP A 204 -33.94 -23.61 38.40
N ASP A 205 -33.56 -23.22 39.62
CA ASP A 205 -33.36 -21.81 40.00
C ASP A 205 -32.23 -21.10 39.20
N ASN A 206 -31.34 -21.85 38.54
CA ASN A 206 -30.28 -21.36 37.67
C ASN A 206 -30.62 -21.54 36.18
N LEU A 207 -31.90 -21.81 35.85
CA LEU A 207 -32.39 -22.10 34.51
C LEU A 207 -31.70 -23.31 33.84
N GLY A 208 -31.18 -24.24 34.64
CA GLY A 208 -30.66 -25.54 34.21
C GLY A 208 -31.75 -26.61 34.13
N PHE A 209 -31.54 -27.64 33.31
CA PHE A 209 -32.36 -28.86 33.28
C PHE A 209 -31.48 -30.09 33.12
N GLU A 210 -32.00 -31.21 33.62
CA GLU A 210 -31.45 -32.56 33.43
C GLU A 210 -32.61 -33.54 33.21
N VAL A 211 -32.55 -34.32 32.13
CA VAL A 211 -33.51 -35.37 31.83
C VAL A 211 -32.79 -36.64 31.38
N MET A 212 -33.25 -37.79 31.88
CA MET A 212 -32.69 -39.11 31.56
C MET A 212 -33.68 -39.88 30.70
N LEU A 213 -33.24 -40.32 29.51
CA LEU A 213 -34.04 -41.11 28.59
C LEU A 213 -33.39 -42.48 28.32
N THR A 214 -34.20 -43.48 28.00
CA THR A 214 -33.69 -44.78 27.52
C THR A 214 -33.22 -44.65 26.08
N GLU A 215 -32.10 -45.28 25.73
CA GLU A 215 -31.53 -45.27 24.37
C GLU A 215 -32.49 -45.85 23.32
N ASP A 216 -33.28 -46.86 23.70
CA ASP A 216 -34.21 -47.54 22.80
C ASP A 216 -35.23 -46.59 22.17
N GLY A 217 -35.10 -46.38 20.86
CA GLY A 217 -36.07 -45.63 20.04
C GLY A 217 -35.83 -44.12 19.98
N LEU A 218 -34.66 -43.62 20.38
CA LEU A 218 -34.28 -42.21 20.18
C LEU A 218 -33.89 -41.94 18.71
N PRO A 219 -34.35 -40.83 18.10
CA PRO A 219 -33.89 -40.41 16.78
C PRO A 219 -32.43 -39.93 16.83
N PRO A 220 -31.66 -39.99 15.73
CA PRO A 220 -30.26 -39.53 15.70
C PRO A 220 -30.10 -38.01 15.98
N LEU A 221 -31.20 -37.27 15.86
CA LEU A 221 -31.26 -35.84 16.12
C LEU A 221 -32.45 -35.56 17.03
N VAL A 222 -32.19 -34.95 18.17
CA VAL A 222 -33.22 -34.53 19.13
C VAL A 222 -33.23 -33.02 19.19
N THR A 223 -34.41 -32.39 19.21
CA THR A 223 -34.52 -30.94 19.19
C THR A 223 -34.99 -30.44 20.55
N ILE A 224 -34.25 -29.50 21.14
CA ILE A 224 -34.63 -28.83 22.38
C ILE A 224 -34.98 -27.38 22.03
N THR A 225 -36.16 -26.95 22.42
CA THR A 225 -36.62 -25.57 22.26
C THR A 225 -36.81 -24.96 23.63
N THR A 226 -36.32 -23.74 23.82
CA THR A 226 -36.60 -22.92 25.00
C THR A 226 -37.24 -21.61 24.58
N SER A 227 -38.13 -21.10 25.41
CA SER A 227 -38.84 -19.84 25.22
C SER A 227 -38.88 -19.08 26.54
N CYS A 228 -38.37 -17.85 26.54
CA CYS A 228 -38.45 -16.93 27.66
C CYS A 228 -39.34 -15.73 27.31
N ILE A 229 -40.30 -15.44 28.17
CA ILE A 229 -41.23 -14.31 28.00
C ILE A 229 -40.68 -13.12 28.80
N GLY A 230 -40.50 -11.99 28.12
CA GLY A 230 -40.09 -10.73 28.72
C GLY A 230 -41.10 -9.61 28.65
N PRO A 231 -40.67 -8.38 29.00
CA PRO A 231 -41.55 -7.22 29.11
C PRO A 231 -41.99 -6.64 27.77
N VAL A 232 -41.26 -6.87 26.67
CA VAL A 232 -41.51 -6.26 25.35
C VAL A 232 -41.77 -7.31 24.26
N ASP A 233 -40.97 -8.37 24.20
CA ASP A 233 -41.08 -9.48 23.25
C ASP A 233 -40.85 -10.85 23.93
N THR A 234 -40.90 -11.93 23.15
CA THR A 234 -40.60 -13.30 23.60
C THR A 234 -39.42 -13.79 22.79
N ALA A 235 -38.37 -14.23 23.47
CA ALA A 235 -37.21 -14.84 22.84
C ALA A 235 -37.34 -16.36 22.90
N SER A 236 -36.90 -17.04 21.84
CA SER A 236 -36.81 -18.50 21.79
C SER A 236 -35.53 -18.93 21.10
N ASP A 237 -34.94 -20.02 21.57
CA ASP A 237 -33.79 -20.68 20.93
C ASP A 237 -34.12 -22.15 20.77
N THR A 238 -33.78 -22.69 19.62
CA THR A 238 -33.97 -24.10 19.30
C THR A 238 -32.63 -24.68 18.91
N ARG A 239 -32.20 -25.69 19.64
CA ARG A 239 -30.95 -26.41 19.39
C ARG A 239 -31.23 -27.86 19.19
N SER A 240 -30.63 -28.40 18.14
CA SER A 240 -30.61 -29.83 17.94
C SER A 240 -29.36 -30.41 18.57
N VAL A 241 -29.55 -31.46 19.36
CA VAL A 241 -28.49 -32.27 19.94
C VAL A 241 -28.34 -33.50 19.06
N ARG A 242 -27.16 -33.67 18.44
CA ARG A 242 -26.84 -34.90 17.72
C ARG A 242 -26.55 -35.99 18.74
N LEU A 243 -27.22 -37.13 18.63
CA LEU A 243 -26.82 -38.28 19.42
C LEU A 243 -25.64 -38.92 18.73
N ILE A 244 -24.47 -38.87 19.37
CA ILE A 244 -23.35 -39.73 18.99
C ILE A 244 -23.67 -41.07 19.63
N LEU A 245 -24.44 -41.86 18.90
CA LEU A 245 -24.32 -43.31 18.97
C LEU A 245 -22.83 -43.57 18.71
N SER A 246 -22.12 -44.32 19.56
CA SER A 246 -20.70 -44.60 19.38
C SER A 246 -20.40 -44.90 17.90
N GLU A 247 -19.96 -43.87 17.16
CA GLU A 247 -19.63 -43.96 15.75
C GLU A 247 -18.26 -44.62 15.75
N LYS A 248 -18.21 -45.76 15.08
CA LYS A 248 -16.96 -46.41 14.76
C LYS A 248 -16.17 -45.40 13.93
N VAL A 249 -15.07 -44.86 14.46
CA VAL A 249 -14.14 -44.01 13.69
C VAL A 249 -13.80 -44.77 12.41
N LEU A 250 -14.18 -44.21 11.26
CA LEU A 250 -13.86 -44.76 9.96
C LEU A 250 -12.58 -44.05 9.52
N ASP A 251 -11.54 -44.84 9.52
CA ASP A 251 -10.23 -44.63 8.91
C ASP A 251 -10.10 -45.88 8.04
N ALA A 252 -10.52 -45.74 6.78
CA ALA A 252 -10.87 -46.86 5.93
C ALA A 252 -9.63 -47.64 5.44
N ASP A 253 -8.47 -46.99 5.34
CA ASP A 253 -7.20 -47.63 5.02
C ASP A 253 -6.22 -47.75 6.22
N GLY A 254 -6.48 -47.06 7.33
CA GLY A 254 -5.78 -47.21 8.61
C GLY A 254 -4.55 -46.34 8.75
N ASP A 255 -4.38 -45.31 7.94
CA ASP A 255 -3.14 -44.54 7.84
C ASP A 255 -2.91 -43.56 9.01
N GLY A 256 -3.97 -43.25 9.78
CA GLY A 256 -3.95 -42.33 10.91
C GLY A 256 -4.59 -40.97 10.63
N VAL A 257 -4.99 -40.69 9.40
CA VAL A 257 -5.88 -39.59 9.00
C VAL A 257 -7.32 -40.12 9.00
N GLN A 258 -8.30 -39.24 9.17
CA GLN A 258 -9.71 -39.65 9.19
C GLN A 258 -10.31 -39.45 7.81
N ASP A 259 -11.21 -40.33 7.36
CA ASP A 259 -11.87 -40.26 6.04
C ASP A 259 -12.45 -38.86 5.66
N GLU A 260 -12.73 -37.99 6.64
CA GLU A 260 -13.24 -36.62 6.41
C GLU A 260 -12.17 -35.54 6.21
N LEU A 261 -10.93 -35.84 6.61
CA LEU A 261 -9.72 -35.03 6.43
C LEU A 261 -8.72 -35.69 5.47
N ASP A 262 -9.08 -36.87 4.96
CA ASP A 262 -8.26 -37.70 4.08
C ASP A 262 -8.69 -37.50 2.62
N ARG A 263 -7.79 -37.11 1.73
CA ARG A 263 -8.05 -37.02 0.28
C ARG A 263 -7.92 -38.35 -0.44
N CYS A 264 -7.27 -39.31 0.20
CA CYS A 264 -7.13 -40.70 -0.20
C CYS A 264 -7.84 -41.69 0.76
N PRO A 265 -9.14 -41.56 1.11
CA PRO A 265 -9.80 -42.39 2.16
C PRO A 265 -9.79 -43.91 1.96
N ASN A 266 -9.34 -44.42 0.81
CA ASN A 266 -9.24 -45.86 0.55
C ASN A 266 -7.88 -46.20 -0.09
N GLY A 267 -6.86 -45.40 0.19
CA GLY A 267 -5.52 -45.47 -0.37
C GLY A 267 -4.64 -46.49 0.35
N ILE A 268 -3.37 -46.13 0.48
CA ILE A 268 -2.33 -46.96 1.08
C ILE A 268 -2.15 -46.60 2.54
N GLY A 269 -2.88 -47.29 3.44
CA GLY A 269 -2.71 -47.12 4.88
C GLY A 269 -2.00 -48.26 5.63
N GLU A 270 -2.46 -48.56 6.84
CA GLU A 270 -1.89 -49.56 7.76
C GLU A 270 -1.78 -50.94 7.11
N ALA A 271 -2.74 -51.33 6.25
CA ALA A 271 -2.75 -52.64 5.61
C ALA A 271 -1.52 -52.90 4.72
N GLN A 272 -0.92 -51.83 4.20
CA GLN A 272 0.29 -51.83 3.37
C GLN A 272 1.53 -51.43 4.19
N GLY A 273 1.36 -51.15 5.49
CA GLY A 273 2.42 -50.78 6.41
C GLY A 273 2.87 -49.33 6.32
N TRP A 274 2.00 -48.45 5.82
CA TRP A 274 2.22 -47.00 5.79
C TRP A 274 1.30 -46.30 6.80
N GLN A 275 1.71 -45.11 7.21
CA GLN A 275 0.96 -44.19 8.06
C GLN A 275 1.36 -42.77 7.66
N SER A 276 0.41 -41.85 7.66
CA SER A 276 0.63 -40.42 7.42
C SER A 276 1.70 -39.87 8.37
N ARG A 277 2.69 -39.18 7.78
CA ARG A 277 3.81 -38.50 8.46
C ARG A 277 4.34 -37.41 7.54
N SER A 278 4.74 -36.29 8.12
CA SER A 278 5.39 -35.12 7.47
C SER A 278 6.69 -35.37 6.67
N SER A 279 7.05 -36.61 6.38
CA SER A 279 8.20 -37.01 5.58
C SER A 279 7.82 -37.88 4.38
N THR A 280 6.55 -38.26 4.27
CA THR A 280 5.97 -39.14 3.24
C THR A 280 4.50 -38.79 2.94
N ASP A 281 4.08 -37.63 3.43
CA ASP A 281 2.74 -37.01 3.45
C ASP A 281 3.04 -35.58 3.90
N HIS A 282 3.45 -34.74 2.97
CA HIS A 282 4.07 -33.43 3.25
C HIS A 282 3.04 -32.38 3.67
N ASP A 283 1.88 -32.35 3.00
CA ASP A 283 0.73 -31.50 3.34
C ASP A 283 -0.13 -32.03 4.50
N GLY A 284 -0.07 -33.34 4.77
CA GLY A 284 -0.82 -33.99 5.83
C GLY A 284 -2.26 -34.34 5.45
N ASP A 285 -2.56 -34.51 4.16
CA ASP A 285 -3.91 -34.75 3.66
C ASP A 285 -4.32 -36.24 3.63
N GLY A 286 -3.43 -37.15 4.06
CA GLY A 286 -3.68 -38.60 4.09
C GLY A 286 -3.33 -39.33 2.80
N CYS A 287 -2.91 -38.61 1.75
CA CYS A 287 -2.29 -39.19 0.57
C CYS A 287 -0.79 -39.40 0.80
N ARG A 288 -0.19 -40.26 -0.04
CA ARG A 288 1.25 -40.55 0.04
C ARG A 288 1.97 -39.99 -1.17
N ASP A 289 2.89 -39.06 -0.90
CA ASP A 289 3.66 -38.29 -1.89
C ASP A 289 4.12 -39.13 -3.09
N ARG A 290 4.79 -40.26 -2.81
CA ARG A 290 5.50 -41.00 -3.86
C ARG A 290 4.60 -41.57 -4.96
N ASP A 291 3.36 -41.96 -4.66
CA ASP A 291 2.56 -42.76 -5.61
C ASP A 291 1.03 -42.54 -5.58
N GLU A 292 0.49 -41.81 -4.60
CA GLU A 292 -0.95 -41.56 -4.47
C GLU A 292 -1.32 -40.09 -4.49
N ASP A 293 -0.42 -39.25 -3.97
CA ASP A 293 -0.52 -37.81 -4.10
C ASP A 293 -0.08 -37.36 -5.50
N GLU A 294 -0.73 -36.30 -6.00
CA GLU A 294 -0.34 -35.64 -7.25
C GLU A 294 -0.05 -34.14 -7.02
N ASP A 295 -0.15 -33.65 -5.78
CA ASP A 295 0.02 -32.26 -5.31
C ASP A 295 0.56 -32.29 -3.86
N ASP A 296 1.87 -32.52 -3.72
CA ASP A 296 2.54 -32.87 -2.45
C ASP A 296 2.44 -31.77 -1.35
N ASP A 297 2.29 -30.49 -1.72
CA ASP A 297 2.24 -29.36 -0.78
C ASP A 297 0.94 -28.54 -0.79
N ASP A 298 0.02 -28.94 -1.66
CA ASP A 298 -1.38 -28.63 -1.62
C ASP A 298 -1.73 -27.17 -1.98
N ASP A 299 -0.90 -26.61 -2.84
CA ASP A 299 -1.00 -25.23 -3.32
C ASP A 299 -1.92 -25.11 -4.57
N GLY A 300 -2.36 -26.25 -5.12
CA GLY A 300 -3.23 -26.34 -6.28
C GLY A 300 -2.52 -26.50 -7.63
N ARG A 301 -1.19 -26.63 -7.64
CA ARG A 301 -0.38 -27.10 -8.78
C ARG A 301 -0.12 -28.59 -8.63
N LEU A 302 0.08 -29.28 -9.75
CA LEU A 302 0.38 -30.71 -9.72
C LEU A 302 1.89 -30.88 -9.72
N ASP A 303 2.43 -31.89 -9.04
CA ASP A 303 3.89 -32.12 -8.93
C ASP A 303 4.64 -32.18 -10.27
N VAL A 304 3.93 -32.47 -11.36
CA VAL A 304 4.47 -32.55 -12.72
C VAL A 304 4.68 -31.18 -13.37
N ASP A 305 3.92 -30.18 -12.92
CA ASP A 305 3.89 -28.80 -13.39
C ASP A 305 4.35 -27.82 -12.30
N ASP A 306 4.80 -28.33 -11.15
CA ASP A 306 5.26 -27.59 -9.97
C ASP A 306 6.79 -27.69 -9.82
N LEU A 307 7.47 -26.55 -9.63
CA LEU A 307 8.92 -26.49 -9.42
C LEU A 307 9.35 -26.52 -7.94
N CYS A 308 8.43 -26.28 -7.00
CA CYS A 308 8.67 -26.14 -5.56
C CYS A 308 7.64 -26.87 -4.68
N LEU A 309 7.88 -28.15 -4.38
CA LEU A 309 7.00 -28.99 -3.54
C LEU A 309 7.19 -28.79 -2.01
N SER A 310 7.40 -27.56 -1.54
CA SER A 310 8.11 -27.31 -0.27
C SER A 310 7.32 -26.53 0.78
N GLU A 311 6.62 -25.46 0.41
CA GLU A 311 5.84 -24.63 1.34
C GLU A 311 4.35 -25.00 1.30
N THR A 312 3.77 -25.36 2.45
CA THR A 312 2.35 -25.73 2.51
C THR A 312 1.48 -24.60 3.06
N GLY A 313 0.17 -24.65 2.76
CA GLY A 313 -0.83 -23.79 3.37
C GLY A 313 -1.04 -22.43 2.70
N TRP A 314 -0.65 -22.32 1.44
CA TRP A 314 -0.97 -21.23 0.53
C TRP A 314 -1.62 -21.81 -0.74
N THR A 315 -1.79 -21.00 -1.78
CA THR A 315 -2.35 -21.46 -3.06
C THR A 315 -1.69 -20.65 -4.17
N SER A 316 -1.17 -21.32 -5.20
CA SER A 316 -0.61 -20.68 -6.39
C SER A 316 -1.66 -19.78 -7.06
N THR A 317 -1.45 -18.47 -6.92
CA THR A 317 -2.29 -17.43 -7.55
C THR A 317 -1.40 -16.36 -8.13
N GLU A 318 -1.84 -15.71 -9.22
CA GLU A 318 -1.09 -14.66 -9.94
C GLU A 318 -0.54 -13.50 -9.07
N ASN A 319 -0.93 -13.36 -7.80
CA ASN A 319 -0.39 -12.32 -6.90
C ASN A 319 0.69 -12.84 -5.93
N GLU A 320 0.72 -14.14 -5.66
CA GLU A 320 1.64 -14.77 -4.71
C GLU A 320 2.67 -15.68 -5.42
N ASP A 321 2.40 -16.02 -6.68
CA ASP A 321 3.18 -16.84 -7.61
C ASP A 321 2.98 -16.21 -9.01
N HIS A 322 3.93 -15.37 -9.42
CA HIS A 322 3.79 -14.47 -10.59
C HIS A 322 3.79 -15.24 -11.91
N ASP A 323 4.67 -16.22 -12.05
CA ASP A 323 4.78 -17.05 -13.25
C ASP A 323 3.93 -18.33 -13.24
N THR A 324 3.35 -18.62 -12.09
CA THR A 324 2.42 -19.73 -11.85
C THR A 324 3.04 -21.12 -11.90
N ASP A 325 4.31 -21.23 -11.51
CA ASP A 325 5.10 -22.46 -11.52
C ASP A 325 5.03 -23.28 -10.22
N GLY A 326 4.26 -22.84 -9.22
CA GLY A 326 4.12 -23.50 -7.92
C GLY A 326 5.13 -23.05 -6.87
N CYS A 327 6.04 -22.14 -7.19
CA CYS A 327 6.94 -21.52 -6.23
C CYS A 327 6.33 -20.21 -5.70
N ARG A 328 6.36 -20.00 -4.39
CA ARG A 328 5.92 -18.74 -3.80
C ARG A 328 6.99 -17.66 -3.89
N ASP A 329 6.67 -16.56 -4.58
CA ASP A 329 7.54 -15.38 -4.83
C ASP A 329 8.25 -14.88 -3.54
N ASP A 330 7.53 -14.84 -2.41
CA ASP A 330 8.02 -14.23 -1.17
C ASP A 330 9.04 -15.09 -0.40
N SER A 331 9.17 -16.39 -0.72
CA SER A 331 9.81 -17.34 0.19
C SER A 331 10.67 -18.43 -0.46
N GLU A 332 10.25 -19.02 -1.57
CA GLU A 332 10.96 -20.16 -2.18
C GLU A 332 11.28 -19.99 -3.65
N ASP A 333 10.56 -19.11 -4.33
CA ASP A 333 10.94 -18.67 -5.66
C ASP A 333 12.17 -17.76 -5.60
N GLN A 334 13.00 -17.86 -6.63
CA GLN A 334 14.19 -17.04 -6.81
C GLN A 334 14.22 -16.38 -8.20
N ASP A 335 13.20 -16.61 -9.03
CA ASP A 335 13.08 -16.18 -10.43
C ASP A 335 11.58 -16.00 -10.73
N ASP A 336 10.97 -14.96 -10.13
CA ASP A 336 9.51 -14.75 -10.06
C ASP A 336 8.83 -14.77 -11.46
N ASP A 337 9.54 -14.46 -12.55
CA ASP A 337 8.99 -14.45 -13.93
C ASP A 337 9.55 -15.54 -14.87
N ASN A 338 10.42 -16.41 -14.34
CA ASN A 338 11.05 -17.56 -14.98
C ASN A 338 11.78 -17.23 -16.31
N ASP A 339 12.37 -16.03 -16.41
CA ASP A 339 13.15 -15.64 -17.57
C ASP A 339 14.60 -16.20 -17.53
N GLY A 340 15.00 -16.79 -16.40
CA GLY A 340 16.31 -17.38 -16.17
C GLY A 340 17.33 -16.45 -15.49
N ARG A 341 16.91 -15.27 -15.03
CA ARG A 341 17.66 -14.37 -14.15
C ARG A 341 17.09 -14.44 -12.74
N PRO A 342 17.94 -14.71 -11.73
CA PRO A 342 17.44 -14.68 -10.36
C PRO A 342 17.05 -13.27 -9.93
N ASP A 343 15.99 -13.08 -9.13
CA ASP A 343 15.44 -11.78 -8.72
C ASP A 343 16.47 -10.81 -8.12
N VAL A 344 17.54 -11.35 -7.53
CA VAL A 344 18.62 -10.56 -6.91
C VAL A 344 19.59 -9.95 -7.92
N GLU A 345 19.64 -10.52 -9.12
CA GLU A 345 20.43 -10.10 -10.28
C GLU A 345 19.52 -9.55 -11.39
N ASP A 346 18.21 -9.50 -11.15
CA ASP A 346 17.19 -9.03 -12.08
C ASP A 346 16.74 -7.59 -11.77
N ALA A 347 16.74 -6.71 -12.77
CA ALA A 347 16.25 -5.34 -12.66
C ALA A 347 14.72 -5.23 -12.79
N CYS A 348 14.10 -6.22 -13.42
CA CYS A 348 12.68 -6.44 -13.60
C CYS A 348 12.17 -7.78 -12.99
N PRO A 349 12.33 -8.06 -11.67
CA PRO A 349 12.06 -9.39 -11.11
C PRO A 349 10.66 -9.97 -11.38
N ARG A 350 9.63 -9.12 -11.46
CA ARG A 350 8.25 -9.51 -11.85
C ARG A 350 7.92 -9.01 -13.25
N GLY A 351 8.79 -9.33 -14.20
CA GLY A 351 8.72 -8.89 -15.58
C GLY A 351 7.75 -9.70 -16.43
N THR A 352 7.89 -9.54 -17.74
CA THR A 352 7.06 -10.21 -18.72
C THR A 352 7.42 -11.70 -18.74
N MET A 353 6.46 -12.59 -18.53
CA MET A 353 6.76 -14.04 -18.59
C MET A 353 6.92 -14.56 -20.03
N GLY A 354 7.56 -15.73 -20.14
CA GLY A 354 7.51 -16.58 -21.35
C GLY A 354 8.59 -16.32 -22.40
N TRP A 355 9.68 -15.69 -21.98
CA TRP A 355 10.91 -15.54 -22.75
C TRP A 355 12.10 -16.05 -21.91
N THR A 356 13.32 -15.75 -22.34
CA THR A 356 14.51 -16.13 -21.58
C THR A 356 15.54 -15.03 -21.78
N SER A 357 16.14 -14.53 -20.70
CA SER A 357 17.22 -13.55 -20.73
C SER A 357 18.39 -14.04 -21.57
N LEU A 358 18.47 -13.49 -22.79
CA LEU A 358 19.49 -13.80 -23.78
C LEU A 358 19.86 -12.50 -24.50
N ARG A 359 21.15 -12.34 -24.81
CA ARG A 359 21.75 -11.17 -25.50
C ARG A 359 21.04 -10.69 -26.79
N ALA A 360 20.16 -11.51 -27.34
CA ALA A 360 19.41 -11.17 -28.55
C ALA A 360 18.10 -10.40 -28.28
N VAL A 361 17.61 -10.41 -27.05
CA VAL A 361 16.31 -9.83 -26.62
C VAL A 361 16.38 -9.08 -25.28
N ASP A 362 17.50 -9.23 -24.56
CA ASP A 362 17.91 -8.52 -23.35
C ASP A 362 19.41 -8.27 -23.55
N TRP A 363 19.78 -7.02 -23.85
CA TRP A 363 21.10 -6.71 -24.39
C TRP A 363 22.22 -6.71 -23.33
N ASP A 364 21.95 -6.12 -22.17
CA ASP A 364 22.89 -5.98 -21.06
C ASP A 364 22.89 -7.19 -20.10
N LEU A 365 21.84 -8.02 -20.16
CA LEU A 365 21.60 -9.24 -19.38
C LEU A 365 21.10 -9.01 -17.95
N ASP A 366 20.30 -7.97 -17.73
CA ASP A 366 19.73 -7.62 -16.43
C ASP A 366 18.35 -8.23 -16.13
N GLY A 367 17.76 -9.01 -17.04
CA GLY A 367 16.42 -9.61 -16.86
C GLY A 367 15.25 -8.74 -17.31
N CYS A 368 15.51 -7.55 -17.84
CA CYS A 368 14.49 -6.72 -18.48
C CYS A 368 14.39 -7.01 -19.99
N LEU A 369 13.17 -7.08 -20.52
CA LEU A 369 12.95 -7.30 -21.95
C LEU A 369 13.07 -5.98 -22.73
N ASP A 370 14.08 -5.86 -23.60
CA ASP A 370 14.37 -4.68 -24.46
C ASP A 370 13.10 -4.08 -25.11
N SER A 371 12.21 -4.96 -25.60
CA SER A 371 11.10 -4.54 -26.45
C SER A 371 9.90 -3.94 -25.70
N GLY A 372 9.94 -3.85 -24.37
CA GLY A 372 8.79 -3.43 -23.60
C GLY A 372 9.04 -2.91 -22.18
N GLU A 373 9.81 -3.62 -21.38
CA GLU A 373 9.98 -3.30 -19.94
C GLU A 373 11.25 -2.54 -19.65
N ASP A 374 12.26 -2.76 -20.49
CA ASP A 374 13.50 -2.02 -20.47
C ASP A 374 13.36 -0.66 -21.19
N LEU A 375 14.03 0.35 -20.67
CA LEU A 375 14.10 1.70 -21.23
C LEU A 375 15.54 2.16 -21.48
N ASP A 376 16.51 1.34 -21.12
CA ASP A 376 17.96 1.60 -21.14
C ASP A 376 18.66 0.27 -21.47
N ASP A 377 18.54 -0.15 -22.74
CA ASP A 377 18.88 -1.51 -23.20
C ASP A 377 20.36 -1.89 -22.93
N ASP A 378 21.29 -0.93 -22.79
CA ASP A 378 22.69 -1.19 -22.44
C ASP A 378 23.12 -0.67 -21.07
N ASP A 379 22.19 -0.12 -20.28
CA ASP A 379 22.34 0.17 -18.86
C ASP A 379 23.55 1.07 -18.56
N ASP A 380 23.78 2.04 -19.45
CA ASP A 380 24.84 3.06 -19.36
C ASP A 380 24.38 4.37 -18.70
N ALA A 381 23.11 4.38 -18.26
CA ALA A 381 22.37 5.47 -17.65
C ALA A 381 21.83 6.55 -18.61
N VAL A 382 21.87 6.31 -19.93
CA VAL A 382 21.23 7.12 -20.96
C VAL A 382 20.10 6.32 -21.58
N LEU A 383 18.85 6.80 -21.40
CA LEU A 383 17.69 6.09 -21.93
C LEU A 383 17.73 6.00 -23.46
N ASP A 384 17.27 4.87 -24.01
CA ASP A 384 17.17 4.56 -25.45
C ASP A 384 16.68 5.71 -26.36
N ASN A 385 15.76 6.53 -25.83
CA ASN A 385 15.14 7.60 -26.60
C ASN A 385 16.02 8.85 -26.74
N ASP A 386 16.99 9.00 -25.85
CA ASP A 386 17.95 10.09 -25.79
C ASP A 386 19.38 9.60 -26.12
N ASP A 387 19.55 8.31 -26.41
CA ASP A 387 20.80 7.65 -26.77
C ASP A 387 20.93 7.43 -28.29
N ALA A 388 22.08 7.79 -28.86
CA ALA A 388 22.47 7.53 -30.24
C ALA A 388 22.97 6.08 -30.47
N CYS A 389 23.42 5.41 -29.40
CA CYS A 389 23.88 4.04 -29.34
C CYS A 389 23.07 3.14 -28.37
N PRO A 390 21.73 3.01 -28.47
CA PRO A 390 20.88 2.28 -27.50
C PRO A 390 21.23 0.81 -27.22
N LYS A 391 22.14 0.21 -27.98
CA LYS A 391 22.62 -1.15 -27.77
C LYS A 391 24.13 -1.13 -27.91
N GLY A 392 24.78 -0.44 -27.00
CA GLY A 392 26.19 -0.15 -26.97
C GLY A 392 27.00 -0.97 -25.98
N GLU A 393 28.15 -0.45 -25.58
CA GLU A 393 28.94 -1.01 -24.48
C GLU A 393 28.23 -0.72 -23.15
N SER A 394 27.97 -1.75 -22.36
CA SER A 394 27.16 -1.58 -21.15
C SER A 394 27.92 -1.10 -19.92
N ALA A 395 27.17 -0.57 -18.94
CA ALA A 395 27.63 -0.28 -17.58
C ALA A 395 28.79 0.74 -17.45
N TRP A 396 28.73 1.83 -18.22
CA TRP A 396 29.57 3.01 -18.03
C TRP A 396 28.73 4.22 -17.57
N ILE A 397 29.34 5.40 -17.49
CA ILE A 397 28.65 6.62 -17.08
C ILE A 397 29.09 7.73 -18.00
N GLN A 398 28.13 8.48 -18.50
CA GLN A 398 28.33 9.68 -19.30
C GLN A 398 29.07 10.80 -18.54
N ASP A 399 30.26 11.17 -19.01
CA ASP A 399 31.00 12.35 -18.59
C ASP A 399 31.92 12.88 -19.70
N ASN A 400 32.49 14.07 -19.51
CA ASN A 400 33.32 14.75 -20.52
C ASN A 400 34.65 14.06 -20.89
N THR A 401 34.90 12.86 -20.38
CA THR A 401 36.04 12.01 -20.72
C THR A 401 35.65 10.67 -21.34
N THR A 402 34.38 10.30 -21.26
CA THR A 402 33.82 9.05 -21.81
C THR A 402 32.89 9.29 -22.98
N ASP A 403 32.17 10.41 -22.97
CA ASP A 403 31.24 10.85 -24.00
C ASP A 403 31.34 12.37 -24.08
N TRP A 404 32.00 12.87 -25.13
CA TRP A 404 32.32 14.29 -25.24
C TRP A 404 31.11 15.14 -25.64
N ASP A 405 30.23 14.62 -26.47
CA ASP A 405 29.09 15.36 -27.01
C ASP A 405 27.75 15.09 -26.28
N PHE A 406 27.77 14.11 -25.37
CA PHE A 406 26.68 13.67 -24.52
C PHE A 406 25.53 13.02 -25.30
N ASP A 407 25.82 12.27 -26.36
CA ASP A 407 24.82 11.58 -27.18
C ASP A 407 24.53 10.13 -26.75
N GLY A 408 25.25 9.59 -25.75
CA GLY A 408 25.07 8.22 -25.25
C GLY A 408 25.94 7.17 -25.95
N CYS A 409 26.80 7.58 -26.89
CA CYS A 409 27.81 6.70 -27.45
C CYS A 409 29.15 6.84 -26.70
N LEU A 410 29.77 5.72 -26.30
CA LEU A 410 31.11 5.76 -25.70
C LEU A 410 32.18 6.11 -26.76
N ASP A 411 32.80 7.30 -26.66
CA ASP A 411 33.87 7.86 -27.53
C ASP A 411 34.87 6.78 -28.00
N ARG A 412 35.29 5.92 -27.05
CA ARG A 412 36.39 4.99 -27.27
C ARG A 412 36.05 3.80 -28.18
N THR A 413 34.79 3.40 -28.27
CA THR A 413 34.42 2.08 -28.81
C THR A 413 33.30 2.09 -29.82
N GLU A 414 32.40 3.05 -29.76
CA GLU A 414 31.16 3.03 -30.56
C GLU A 414 30.73 4.36 -31.13
N ASP A 415 31.29 5.46 -30.64
CA ASP A 415 31.23 6.72 -31.36
C ASP A 415 32.27 6.74 -32.50
N GLU A 416 31.86 7.25 -33.66
CA GLU A 416 32.76 7.49 -34.79
C GLU A 416 33.10 8.98 -34.98
N ASP A 417 32.44 9.88 -34.27
CA ASP A 417 32.53 11.35 -34.35
C ASP A 417 32.33 11.96 -32.95
N ASP A 418 33.35 11.82 -32.09
CA ASP A 418 33.35 12.15 -30.65
C ASP A 418 32.77 13.56 -30.32
N ASP A 419 32.83 14.53 -31.25
CA ASP A 419 32.31 15.89 -31.04
C ASP A 419 31.14 16.31 -31.95
N ASN A 420 30.68 15.37 -32.76
CA ASN A 420 29.56 15.49 -33.70
C ASN A 420 29.65 16.76 -34.58
N ASP A 421 30.87 17.15 -34.98
CA ASP A 421 31.10 18.27 -35.89
C ASP A 421 30.87 17.93 -37.38
N GLY A 422 30.69 16.63 -37.67
CA GLY A 422 30.46 16.06 -38.99
C GLY A 422 31.70 15.51 -39.69
N ILE A 423 32.84 15.41 -38.98
CA ILE A 423 34.08 14.80 -39.43
C ILE A 423 34.45 13.66 -38.49
N ASN A 424 34.16 12.41 -38.88
CA ASN A 424 34.55 11.24 -38.09
C ASN A 424 36.03 11.26 -37.65
N ASP A 425 36.32 10.75 -36.44
CA ASP A 425 37.66 10.74 -35.85
C ASP A 425 38.67 9.97 -36.68
N ALA A 426 38.24 8.82 -37.19
CA ALA A 426 39.08 7.91 -37.94
C ALA A 426 38.35 7.17 -39.07
N ASP A 427 39.10 6.76 -40.08
CA ASP A 427 38.61 5.84 -41.11
C ASP A 427 38.55 4.38 -40.61
N LEU A 428 37.92 3.49 -41.38
CA LEU A 428 37.85 2.05 -41.09
C LEU A 428 39.22 1.34 -40.94
N ASN A 429 40.34 1.99 -41.30
CA ASN A 429 41.70 1.46 -41.10
C ASN A 429 42.40 2.08 -39.88
N GLY A 430 41.73 2.92 -39.10
CA GLY A 430 42.27 3.65 -37.96
C GLY A 430 43.15 4.84 -38.36
N THR A 431 42.97 5.39 -39.56
CA THR A 431 43.64 6.63 -39.98
C THR A 431 42.87 7.81 -39.41
N MET A 432 43.52 8.62 -38.58
CA MET A 432 42.95 9.85 -38.02
C MET A 432 42.53 10.81 -39.14
N LEU A 433 41.26 11.18 -39.17
CA LEU A 433 40.62 12.08 -40.12
C LEU A 433 40.36 13.44 -39.48
N ASP A 434 39.85 13.45 -38.25
CA ASP A 434 39.76 14.63 -37.41
C ASP A 434 41.05 14.85 -36.61
N MET A 435 41.59 16.08 -36.67
CA MET A 435 42.74 16.49 -35.89
C MET A 435 42.36 17.07 -34.53
N CYS A 436 41.08 17.37 -34.32
CA CYS A 436 40.49 18.02 -33.18
C CYS A 436 39.21 17.28 -32.72
N PRO A 437 39.30 16.00 -32.32
CA PRO A 437 38.16 15.12 -31.98
C PRO A 437 37.34 15.53 -30.73
N GLN A 438 37.64 16.72 -30.18
CA GLN A 438 37.04 17.26 -28.97
C GLN A 438 36.86 18.76 -29.14
N THR A 439 36.28 19.13 -30.28
CA THR A 439 35.88 20.49 -30.63
C THR A 439 34.66 20.90 -29.83
N SER A 440 34.56 22.20 -29.56
CA SER A 440 33.41 22.74 -28.84
C SER A 440 32.13 22.48 -29.62
N LEU A 441 31.17 21.81 -28.98
CA LEU A 441 29.91 21.39 -29.60
C LEU A 441 29.22 22.53 -30.36
N GLY A 442 28.92 22.27 -31.64
CA GLY A 442 28.28 23.23 -32.55
C GLY A 442 29.18 24.35 -33.07
N ALA A 443 30.51 24.26 -32.87
CA ALA A 443 31.45 25.17 -33.52
C ALA A 443 31.47 24.99 -35.05
N VAL A 444 31.93 26.02 -35.75
CA VAL A 444 32.18 25.90 -37.19
C VAL A 444 33.62 25.45 -37.38
N VAL A 445 33.77 24.27 -37.95
CA VAL A 445 35.05 23.58 -38.15
C VAL A 445 35.52 23.68 -39.60
N ASP A 446 36.77 23.30 -39.84
CA ASP A 446 37.34 23.20 -41.18
C ASP A 446 37.30 21.77 -41.73
N GLU A 447 38.11 21.48 -42.75
CA GLU A 447 38.13 20.16 -43.38
C GLU A 447 38.83 19.08 -42.53
N PHE A 448 39.38 19.46 -41.36
CA PHE A 448 40.10 18.60 -40.42
C PHE A 448 39.47 18.62 -39.02
N GLY A 449 38.19 19.02 -38.90
CA GLY A 449 37.41 19.08 -37.66
C GLY A 449 37.85 20.17 -36.66
N CYS A 450 38.83 21.00 -36.99
CA CYS A 450 39.32 22.00 -36.04
C CYS A 450 38.56 23.33 -36.13
N ALA A 451 38.03 23.81 -35.00
CA ALA A 451 37.47 25.16 -34.90
C ALA A 451 38.56 26.25 -34.94
N ALA A 452 38.17 27.51 -35.18
CA ALA A 452 39.12 28.63 -35.27
C ALA A 452 39.90 28.89 -33.96
N ASP A 453 39.39 28.49 -32.80
CA ASP A 453 40.06 28.66 -31.51
C ASP A 453 41.06 27.53 -31.17
N GLN A 454 40.99 26.40 -31.89
CA GLN A 454 41.95 25.29 -31.81
C GLN A 454 43.07 25.39 -32.85
N ARG A 455 42.90 26.22 -33.89
CA ARG A 455 43.88 26.41 -34.96
C ARG A 455 44.75 27.63 -34.74
N ASP A 456 45.99 27.53 -35.19
CA ASP A 456 46.98 28.62 -35.26
C ASP A 456 47.66 28.49 -36.64
N SER A 457 47.11 29.18 -37.62
CA SER A 457 47.44 29.00 -39.04
C SER A 457 48.85 29.48 -39.42
N ASP A 458 49.44 30.40 -38.66
CA ASP A 458 50.79 30.94 -38.90
C ASP A 458 51.82 30.59 -37.82
N GLU A 459 51.41 29.80 -36.82
CA GLU A 459 52.22 29.23 -35.75
C GLU A 459 52.89 30.31 -34.87
N ASP A 460 52.22 31.45 -34.67
CA ASP A 460 52.74 32.57 -33.88
C ASP A 460 52.39 32.51 -32.38
N GLY A 461 51.51 31.58 -32.01
CA GLY A 461 51.06 31.32 -30.64
C GLY A 461 49.72 31.96 -30.27
N VAL A 462 49.02 32.61 -31.20
CA VAL A 462 47.65 33.12 -31.05
C VAL A 462 46.72 32.34 -31.98
N ASN A 463 45.57 31.87 -31.46
CA ASN A 463 44.64 31.09 -32.29
C ASN A 463 43.90 31.95 -33.32
N ASP A 464 43.47 31.34 -34.43
CA ASP A 464 42.80 32.00 -35.56
C ASP A 464 41.52 32.77 -35.14
N ALA A 465 40.87 32.36 -34.05
CA ALA A 465 39.71 33.05 -33.49
C ALA A 465 40.05 34.40 -32.84
N SER A 466 41.27 34.54 -32.31
CA SER A 466 41.76 35.73 -31.61
C SER A 466 42.79 36.52 -32.41
N ASP A 467 43.37 35.92 -33.44
CA ASP A 467 44.41 36.51 -34.26
C ASP A 467 43.84 37.49 -35.31
N LEU A 468 44.29 38.74 -35.22
CA LEU A 468 43.96 39.79 -36.17
C LEU A 468 44.95 39.84 -37.36
N CYS A 469 46.12 39.23 -37.21
CA CYS A 469 47.26 39.27 -38.09
C CYS A 469 47.64 37.88 -38.60
N SER A 470 46.75 37.27 -39.39
CA SER A 470 46.78 35.89 -39.94
C SER A 470 47.99 35.44 -40.78
N SER A 471 49.13 36.12 -40.74
CA SER A 471 50.35 35.81 -41.48
C SER A 471 51.60 36.44 -40.82
N THR A 472 51.68 36.39 -39.50
CA THR A 472 52.86 36.81 -38.76
C THR A 472 54.02 35.82 -38.96
N PRO A 473 55.27 36.30 -39.16
CA PRO A 473 56.39 35.38 -39.37
C PRO A 473 56.70 34.52 -38.13
N LEU A 474 56.89 33.23 -38.37
CA LEU A 474 57.28 32.25 -37.35
C LEU A 474 58.48 32.72 -36.50
N GLY A 475 58.29 32.72 -35.18
CA GLY A 475 59.33 33.01 -34.19
C GLY A 475 59.54 34.48 -33.86
N GLU A 476 58.73 35.38 -34.43
CA GLU A 476 58.65 36.77 -33.98
C GLU A 476 57.81 36.89 -32.70
N SER A 477 58.05 37.93 -31.91
CA SER A 477 57.23 38.20 -30.73
C SER A 477 55.97 38.95 -31.13
N VAL A 478 54.81 38.38 -30.82
CA VAL A 478 53.48 38.96 -31.09
C VAL A 478 52.82 39.48 -29.82
N ASP A 479 51.84 40.36 -29.98
CA ASP A 479 50.96 40.81 -28.89
C ASP A 479 49.77 39.85 -28.67
N ALA A 480 48.78 40.27 -27.88
CA ALA A 480 47.62 39.42 -27.56
C ALA A 480 46.66 39.25 -28.75
N GLU A 481 46.85 40.05 -29.80
CA GLU A 481 46.06 40.06 -31.03
C GLU A 481 46.80 39.36 -32.19
N GLY A 482 47.91 38.66 -31.91
CA GLY A 482 48.72 37.93 -32.92
C GLY A 482 49.56 38.85 -33.80
N CYS A 483 49.70 40.13 -33.44
CA CYS A 483 50.33 41.10 -34.32
C CYS A 483 51.77 41.44 -33.89
N HIS A 484 52.69 41.40 -34.86
CA HIS A 484 54.08 41.86 -34.68
C HIS A 484 54.26 43.33 -35.11
N ASP A 485 54.88 44.13 -34.24
CA ASP A 485 55.38 45.48 -34.54
C ASP A 485 56.92 45.46 -34.56
N MET A 486 57.50 45.73 -35.73
CA MET A 486 58.94 45.60 -35.97
C MET A 486 59.75 46.79 -35.43
N ASP A 487 59.16 47.99 -35.38
CA ASP A 487 59.85 49.22 -34.99
C ASP A 487 59.26 49.92 -33.75
N ASP A 488 58.28 49.29 -33.09
CA ASP A 488 57.59 49.73 -31.87
C ASP A 488 56.94 51.12 -32.04
N ASP A 489 56.45 51.46 -33.24
CA ASP A 489 55.78 52.73 -33.53
C ASP A 489 54.26 52.70 -33.29
N GLY A 490 53.70 51.52 -33.00
CA GLY A 490 52.28 51.28 -32.74
C GLY A 490 51.45 50.90 -33.96
N VAL A 491 52.09 50.62 -35.11
CA VAL A 491 51.45 50.10 -36.32
C VAL A 491 51.99 48.71 -36.64
N HIS A 492 51.14 47.69 -36.55
CA HIS A 492 51.54 46.31 -36.86
C HIS A 492 51.97 46.14 -38.32
N MET A 493 52.90 45.21 -38.56
CA MET A 493 53.56 45.00 -39.85
C MET A 493 52.58 44.87 -41.03
N GLN A 494 51.43 44.22 -40.83
CA GLN A 494 50.44 44.00 -41.90
C GLN A 494 49.80 45.32 -42.40
N ASN A 495 49.80 46.36 -41.55
CA ASN A 495 49.28 47.68 -41.85
C ASN A 495 50.39 48.75 -41.96
N ASP A 496 51.66 48.39 -41.79
CA ASP A 496 52.77 49.33 -41.80
C ASP A 496 53.41 49.45 -43.20
N VAL A 497 53.33 50.66 -43.75
CA VAL A 497 53.91 51.02 -45.05
C VAL A 497 55.43 51.22 -44.93
N CYS A 498 55.95 51.45 -43.72
CA CYS A 498 57.33 51.80 -43.42
C CYS A 498 57.89 50.95 -42.25
N PRO A 499 57.97 49.61 -42.35
CA PRO A 499 58.32 48.67 -41.27
C PRO A 499 59.75 48.73 -40.71
N ASN A 500 60.51 49.77 -41.05
CA ASN A 500 61.86 50.04 -40.53
C ASN A 500 62.02 51.52 -40.20
N SER A 501 60.92 52.18 -39.83
CA SER A 501 60.93 53.59 -39.49
C SER A 501 61.46 53.80 -38.07
N PRO A 502 61.76 55.04 -37.66
CA PRO A 502 62.01 55.32 -36.25
C PRO A 502 60.68 55.29 -35.49
N ALA A 503 60.65 54.57 -34.35
CA ALA A 503 59.51 54.45 -33.41
C ALA A 503 58.73 55.74 -33.10
N ARG A 504 59.34 56.92 -33.32
CA ARG A 504 58.76 58.25 -33.05
C ARG A 504 59.32 59.24 -34.06
N TRP A 505 58.45 59.91 -34.82
CA TRP A 505 58.83 61.11 -35.56
C TRP A 505 59.06 62.25 -34.55
N SER A 506 60.31 62.71 -34.43
CA SER A 506 60.69 63.87 -33.61
C SER A 506 60.35 65.19 -34.27
#